data_AF-A0A5M8RP94-F1
#
_entry.id   AF-A0A5M8RP94-F1
#
_cell.length_a   1.000
_cell.length_b   1.000
_cell.length_c   1.000
_cell.angle_alpha   90.00
_cell.angle_beta   90.00
_cell.angle_gamma   90.00
#
_symmetry.space_group_name_H-M   'P 1'
#
loop_
_entity.id
_entity.type
_entity.pdbx_description
1 polymer ?
#
loop_
_entity_poly.entity_id
_entity_poly.type
_entity_poly.pdbx_seq_one_letter_code
_entity_poly.pdbx_strand_id
1 'polypeptide(L)'
;MDFSFLKFIKDYLPVVAVFVSAFIAFISTIRHKDLERFYKNAENNLEQIIEPMYYRIKYIEGINNADQKLKNINVFFEIYNFKTINISKMGNRRLIDLFFETEAVLNQYLSNKDDKTEELLLSKVRRLYLAIEKEYWRLFEAIYKDYNWYKKTVDMNYVFRFLSRIFLFIEQTLYAATWIVLGFILIITVENIFNEGNLVEALKSIGAEGFQDIIIVLLMFFFILLIFLYIFVFANEVFVEDTRQKKRIRDYATAGFTLFVDKVIEKIREWKKERANRKEERERTSRSEGND
;
A
#
# COMPACT_ATOMS: atom_id res chain seq x y z
N MET A 1 -13.95 46.93 18.40
CA MET A 1 -12.91 46.26 17.59
C MET A 1 -12.66 47.12 16.37
N ASP A 2 -11.43 47.57 16.18
CA ASP A 2 -11.06 48.35 15.00
C ASP A 2 -10.94 47.42 13.78
N PHE A 3 -11.72 47.71 12.72
CA PHE A 3 -11.77 46.92 11.49
C PHE A 3 -10.74 47.39 10.45
N SER A 4 -9.77 48.22 10.84
CA SER A 4 -8.67 48.69 10.02
C SER A 4 -7.91 47.56 9.31
N PHE A 5 -7.75 46.41 9.98
CA PHE A 5 -7.16 45.20 9.39
C PHE A 5 -7.97 44.62 8.22
N LEU A 6 -9.31 44.57 8.32
CA LEU A 6 -10.16 44.08 7.22
C LEU A 6 -10.12 45.01 6.00
N LYS A 7 -9.98 46.32 6.24
CA LYS A 7 -9.87 47.31 5.18
C LYS A 7 -8.54 47.17 4.43
N PHE A 8 -7.44 46.97 5.16
CA PHE A 8 -6.13 46.65 4.60
C PHE A 8 -6.16 45.36 3.77
N ILE A 9 -6.74 44.26 4.28
CA ILE A 9 -6.88 43.01 3.50
C ILE A 9 -7.68 43.25 2.21
N LYS A 10 -8.79 44.00 2.29
CA LYS A 10 -9.64 44.28 1.13
C LYS A 10 -8.90 45.05 0.03
N ASP A 11 -8.06 46.00 0.41
CA ASP A 11 -7.32 46.84 -0.53
C ASP A 11 -6.17 46.08 -1.23
N TYR A 12 -5.57 45.10 -0.54
CA TYR A 12 -4.53 44.23 -1.12
C TYR A 12 -5.04 42.91 -1.71
N LEU A 13 -6.33 42.59 -1.51
CA LEU A 13 -6.97 41.37 -2.01
C LEU A 13 -6.76 41.13 -3.52
N PRO A 14 -6.88 42.15 -4.41
CA PRO A 14 -6.66 41.95 -5.84
C PRO A 14 -5.23 41.54 -6.15
N VAL A 15 -4.25 42.14 -5.46
CA VAL A 15 -2.82 41.82 -5.63
C VAL A 15 -2.54 40.41 -5.14
N VAL A 16 -3.02 40.06 -3.95
CA VAL A 16 -2.90 38.70 -3.40
C VAL A 16 -3.56 37.68 -4.33
N ALA A 17 -4.74 37.97 -4.88
CA ALA A 17 -5.44 37.09 -5.81
C ALA A 17 -4.64 36.85 -7.10
N VAL A 18 -3.99 37.88 -7.65
CA VAL A 18 -3.12 37.74 -8.84
C VAL A 18 -1.92 36.85 -8.55
N PHE A 19 -1.23 37.07 -7.42
CA PHE A 19 -0.07 36.24 -7.04
C PHE A 19 -0.48 34.79 -6.77
N VAL A 20 -1.57 34.56 -6.04
CA VAL A 20 -2.09 33.22 -5.76
C VAL A 20 -2.52 32.53 -7.06
N SER A 21 -3.20 33.23 -7.97
CA SER A 21 -3.62 32.66 -9.26
C SER A 21 -2.42 32.28 -10.13
N ALA A 22 -1.40 33.15 -10.23
CA ALA A 22 -0.17 32.88 -10.96
C ALA A 22 0.60 31.69 -10.35
N PHE A 23 0.65 31.60 -9.02
CA PHE A 23 1.29 30.49 -8.31
C PHE A 23 0.56 29.16 -8.52
N ILE A 24 -0.78 29.15 -8.43
CA ILE A 24 -1.61 27.98 -8.73
C ILE A 24 -1.41 27.54 -10.18
N ALA A 25 -1.39 28.47 -11.13
CA ALA A 25 -1.18 28.17 -12.55
C ALA A 25 0.21 27.58 -12.81
N PHE A 26 1.25 28.14 -12.18
CA PHE A 26 2.62 27.66 -12.28
C PHE A 26 2.77 26.23 -11.73
N ILE A 27 2.29 25.98 -10.49
CA ILE A 27 2.32 24.65 -9.89
C ILE A 27 1.52 23.65 -10.73
N SER A 28 0.32 24.03 -11.18
CA SER A 28 -0.52 23.15 -11.99
C SER A 28 0.17 22.77 -13.30
N THR A 29 0.85 23.71 -13.95
CA THR A 29 1.54 23.47 -15.23
C THR A 29 2.75 22.54 -15.07
N ILE A 30 3.61 22.78 -14.07
CA ILE A 30 4.78 21.93 -13.82
C ILE A 30 4.33 20.53 -13.40
N ARG A 31 3.40 20.45 -12.45
CA ARG A 31 2.88 19.18 -11.95
C ARG A 31 2.25 18.37 -13.07
N HIS A 32 1.53 18.99 -14.00
CA HIS A 32 0.93 18.29 -15.14
C HIS A 32 1.99 17.70 -16.07
N LYS A 33 3.06 18.44 -16.40
CA LYS A 33 4.12 17.95 -17.29
C LYS A 33 4.91 16.80 -16.68
N ASP A 34 5.27 16.89 -15.41
CA ASP A 34 6.01 15.82 -14.72
C ASP A 34 5.16 14.55 -14.57
N LEU A 35 3.87 14.72 -14.28
CA LEU A 35 2.92 13.64 -14.14
C LEU A 35 2.64 12.94 -15.49
N GLU A 36 2.48 13.70 -16.57
CA GLU A 36 2.37 13.15 -17.93
C GLU A 36 3.62 12.35 -18.33
N ARG A 37 4.81 12.89 -18.05
CA ARG A 37 6.09 12.20 -18.29
C ARG A 37 6.20 10.93 -17.45
N PHE A 38 5.77 10.96 -16.19
CA PHE A 38 5.72 9.79 -15.33
C PHE A 38 4.81 8.70 -15.91
N TYR A 39 3.58 9.04 -16.28
CA TYR A 39 2.63 8.07 -16.85
C TYR A 39 3.14 7.45 -18.13
N LYS A 40 3.66 8.26 -19.05
CA LYS A 40 4.26 7.76 -20.30
C LYS A 40 5.43 6.82 -20.04
N ASN A 41 6.28 7.12 -19.06
CA ASN A 41 7.39 6.23 -18.70
C ASN A 41 6.91 4.96 -18.02
N ALA A 42 5.90 5.05 -17.15
CA ALA A 42 5.30 3.91 -16.46
C ALA A 42 4.63 2.95 -17.45
N GLU A 43 3.88 3.47 -18.41
CA GLU A 43 3.23 2.71 -19.50
C GLU A 43 4.27 2.01 -20.36
N ASN A 44 5.28 2.74 -20.86
CA ASN A 44 6.37 2.14 -21.62
C ASN A 44 7.12 1.05 -20.82
N ASN A 45 7.35 1.26 -19.53
CA ASN A 45 8.01 0.25 -18.68
C ASN A 45 7.13 -0.99 -18.49
N LEU A 46 5.84 -0.79 -18.25
CA LEU A 46 4.88 -1.88 -18.10
C LEU A 46 4.84 -2.73 -19.37
N GLU A 47 4.54 -2.12 -20.52
CA GLU A 47 4.33 -2.83 -21.79
C GLU A 47 5.60 -3.49 -22.33
N GLN A 48 6.75 -2.79 -22.26
CA GLN A 48 7.97 -3.27 -22.92
C GLN A 48 8.79 -4.24 -22.08
N ILE A 49 8.64 -4.22 -20.75
CA ILE A 49 9.55 -4.94 -19.85
C ILE A 49 8.77 -5.77 -18.84
N ILE A 50 8.00 -5.11 -17.96
CA ILE A 50 7.44 -5.78 -16.78
C ILE A 50 6.35 -6.79 -17.17
N GLU A 51 5.46 -6.44 -18.10
CA GLU A 51 4.38 -7.31 -18.55
C GLU A 51 4.89 -8.56 -19.30
N PRO A 52 5.80 -8.45 -20.30
CA PRO A 52 6.41 -9.62 -20.93
C PRO A 52 7.15 -10.52 -19.94
N MET A 53 7.87 -9.93 -18.97
CA MET A 53 8.55 -10.69 -17.92
C MET A 53 7.56 -11.41 -17.01
N TYR A 54 6.49 -10.73 -16.59
CA TYR A 54 5.45 -11.28 -15.72
C TYR A 54 4.80 -12.51 -16.34
N TYR A 55 4.30 -12.41 -17.57
CA TYR A 55 3.63 -13.54 -18.21
C TYR A 55 4.55 -14.73 -18.44
N ARG A 56 5.82 -14.46 -18.79
CA ARG A 56 6.77 -15.54 -19.03
C ARG A 56 7.19 -16.26 -17.76
N ILE A 57 7.50 -15.53 -16.69
CA ILE A 57 7.89 -16.15 -15.42
C ILE A 57 6.68 -16.82 -14.74
N LYS A 58 5.47 -16.31 -14.94
CA LYS A 58 4.22 -16.96 -14.54
C LYS A 58 4.01 -18.29 -15.27
N TYR A 59 4.27 -18.32 -16.57
CA TYR A 59 4.25 -19.57 -17.34
C TYR A 59 5.26 -20.58 -16.78
N ILE A 60 6.51 -20.13 -16.52
CA ILE A 60 7.55 -20.96 -15.90
C ILE A 60 7.08 -21.54 -14.56
N GLU A 61 6.54 -20.70 -13.68
CA GLU A 61 6.08 -21.13 -12.35
C GLU A 61 4.97 -22.19 -12.41
N GLY A 62 4.14 -22.18 -13.46
CA GLY A 62 3.10 -23.17 -13.70
C GLY A 62 3.58 -24.52 -14.28
N ILE A 63 4.88 -24.66 -14.61
CA ILE A 63 5.44 -25.93 -15.09
C ILE A 63 5.71 -26.87 -13.92
N ASN A 64 5.10 -28.06 -13.95
CA ASN A 64 5.30 -29.09 -12.93
C ASN A 64 6.58 -29.92 -13.13
N ASN A 65 7.00 -30.12 -14.38
CA ASN A 65 8.20 -30.89 -14.71
C ASN A 65 9.47 -30.06 -14.46
N ALA A 66 10.35 -30.53 -13.58
CA ALA A 66 11.56 -29.80 -13.16
C ALA A 66 12.51 -29.47 -14.32
N ASP A 67 12.81 -30.45 -15.19
CA ASP A 67 13.71 -30.26 -16.33
C ASP A 67 13.18 -29.21 -17.32
N GLN A 68 11.88 -29.29 -17.63
CA GLN A 68 11.22 -28.28 -18.47
C GLN A 68 11.22 -26.92 -17.79
N LYS A 69 11.02 -26.85 -16.47
CA LYS A 69 11.04 -25.60 -15.72
C LYS A 69 12.41 -24.94 -15.81
N LEU A 70 13.48 -25.69 -15.57
CA LEU A 70 14.87 -25.22 -15.64
C LEU A 70 15.26 -24.78 -17.05
N LYS A 71 14.85 -25.53 -18.08
CA LYS A 71 15.06 -25.11 -19.47
C LYS A 71 14.40 -23.76 -19.77
N ASN A 72 13.16 -23.57 -19.32
CA ASN A 72 12.47 -22.30 -19.54
C ASN A 72 13.03 -21.15 -18.69
N ILE A 73 13.57 -21.43 -17.49
CA ILE A 73 14.32 -20.44 -16.69
C ILE A 73 15.54 -19.96 -17.47
N ASN A 74 16.31 -20.87 -18.06
CA ASN A 74 17.47 -20.49 -18.86
C ASN A 74 17.07 -19.61 -20.06
N VAL A 75 16.03 -20.02 -20.80
CA VAL A 75 15.48 -19.24 -21.92
C VAL A 75 14.98 -17.86 -21.48
N PHE A 76 14.43 -17.74 -20.27
CA PHE A 76 14.04 -16.43 -19.72
C PHE A 76 15.23 -15.51 -19.57
N PHE A 77 16.32 -15.94 -18.91
CA PHE A 77 17.50 -15.09 -18.74
C PHE A 77 18.25 -14.83 -20.06
N GLU A 78 18.20 -15.74 -21.03
CA GLU A 78 18.73 -15.49 -22.38
C GLU A 78 17.99 -14.35 -23.10
N ILE A 79 16.67 -14.27 -22.93
CA ILE A 79 15.84 -13.27 -23.60
C ILE A 79 15.88 -11.93 -22.86
N TYR A 80 15.88 -11.96 -21.53
CA TYR A 80 15.86 -10.79 -20.67
C TYR A 80 17.27 -10.46 -20.14
N ASN A 81 18.29 -10.35 -20.99
CA ASN A 81 19.65 -10.02 -20.56
C ASN A 81 19.98 -8.51 -20.68
N PHE A 82 21.11 -8.09 -20.10
CA PHE A 82 21.55 -6.69 -20.10
C PHE A 82 21.82 -6.10 -21.51
N LYS A 83 22.00 -6.94 -22.53
CA LYS A 83 22.21 -6.51 -23.92
C LYS A 83 20.89 -6.33 -24.66
N THR A 84 19.87 -7.13 -24.34
CA THR A 84 18.56 -7.08 -24.97
C THR A 84 17.61 -6.11 -24.29
N ILE A 85 17.80 -5.88 -22.98
CA ILE A 85 16.91 -5.06 -22.18
C ILE A 85 17.69 -4.03 -21.40
N ASN A 86 17.16 -2.80 -21.42
CA ASN A 86 17.65 -1.76 -20.55
C ASN A 86 17.11 -2.01 -19.13
N ILE A 87 17.80 -2.85 -18.36
CA ILE A 87 17.42 -3.27 -17.00
C ILE A 87 17.16 -2.06 -16.08
N SER A 88 17.83 -0.93 -16.32
CA SER A 88 17.58 0.32 -15.58
C SER A 88 16.14 0.83 -15.71
N LYS A 89 15.46 0.52 -16.82
CA LYS A 89 14.06 0.89 -17.05
C LYS A 89 13.08 0.12 -16.18
N MET A 90 13.46 -0.99 -15.53
CA MET A 90 12.61 -1.69 -14.55
C MET A 90 12.18 -0.76 -13.39
N GLY A 91 12.92 0.33 -13.14
CA GLY A 91 12.49 1.41 -12.24
C GLY A 91 12.45 1.05 -10.74
N ASN A 92 12.85 -0.17 -10.38
CA ASN A 92 12.88 -0.66 -9.01
C ASN A 92 14.22 -1.33 -8.72
N ARG A 93 15.07 -0.64 -7.94
CA ARG A 93 16.40 -1.14 -7.55
C ARG A 93 16.37 -2.55 -6.95
N ARG A 94 15.41 -2.84 -6.06
CA ARG A 94 15.31 -4.17 -5.42
C ARG A 94 14.98 -5.27 -6.42
N LEU A 95 14.16 -4.96 -7.43
CA LEU A 95 13.84 -5.91 -8.50
C LEU A 95 15.06 -6.17 -9.38
N ILE A 96 15.82 -5.11 -9.70
CA ILE A 96 17.06 -5.19 -10.46
C ILE A 96 18.11 -6.03 -9.72
N ASP A 97 18.33 -5.77 -8.44
CA ASP A 97 19.27 -6.52 -7.60
C ASP A 97 18.86 -8.01 -7.55
N LEU A 98 17.56 -8.29 -7.33
CA LEU A 98 17.03 -9.66 -7.32
C LEU A 98 17.17 -10.36 -8.68
N PHE A 99 17.02 -9.63 -9.78
CA PHE A 99 17.22 -10.15 -11.13
C PHE A 99 18.67 -10.63 -11.31
N PHE A 100 19.65 -9.79 -11.00
CA PHE A 100 21.06 -10.13 -11.11
C PHE A 100 21.48 -11.25 -10.14
N GLU A 101 20.96 -11.26 -8.91
CA GLU A 101 21.20 -12.36 -7.97
C GLU A 101 20.68 -13.69 -8.51
N THR A 102 19.52 -13.68 -9.16
CA THR A 102 18.92 -14.90 -9.73
C THR A 102 19.71 -15.38 -10.94
N GLU A 103 20.14 -14.47 -11.81
CA GLU A 103 21.02 -14.78 -12.95
C GLU A 103 22.37 -15.36 -12.48
N ALA A 104 22.96 -14.82 -11.42
CA ALA A 104 24.20 -15.34 -10.84
C ALA A 104 24.03 -16.79 -10.33
N VAL A 105 22.91 -17.09 -9.67
CA VAL A 105 22.60 -18.46 -9.21
C VAL A 105 22.33 -19.40 -10.39
N LEU A 106 21.69 -18.93 -11.46
CA LEU A 106 21.54 -19.71 -12.70
C LEU A 106 22.90 -20.10 -13.27
N ASN A 107 23.84 -19.16 -13.36
CA ASN A 107 25.19 -19.44 -13.85
C ASN A 107 25.95 -20.44 -12.97
N GLN A 108 25.75 -20.39 -11.66
CA GLN A 108 26.29 -21.39 -10.72
C GLN A 108 25.70 -22.78 -10.98
N TYR A 109 24.38 -22.87 -11.13
CA TYR A 109 23.69 -24.12 -11.45
C TYR A 109 24.17 -24.72 -12.79
N LEU A 110 24.30 -23.90 -13.84
CA LEU A 110 24.79 -24.34 -15.14
C LEU A 110 26.23 -24.90 -15.08
N SER A 111 27.03 -24.41 -14.13
CA SER A 111 28.43 -24.83 -13.95
C SER A 111 28.58 -26.11 -13.11
N ASN A 112 27.84 -26.22 -12.00
CA ASN A 112 28.03 -27.31 -11.01
C ASN A 112 26.94 -28.39 -11.05
N LYS A 113 25.76 -28.09 -11.62
CA LYS A 113 24.59 -28.98 -11.75
C LYS A 113 24.31 -29.84 -10.51
N ASP A 114 24.31 -29.21 -9.34
CA ASP A 114 24.04 -29.87 -8.06
C ASP A 114 22.63 -29.56 -7.54
N ASP A 115 22.05 -30.52 -6.83
CA ASP A 115 20.68 -30.41 -6.29
C ASP A 115 20.48 -29.19 -5.38
N LYS A 116 21.54 -28.75 -4.67
CA LYS A 116 21.45 -27.58 -3.79
C LYS A 116 21.37 -26.28 -4.57
N THR A 117 22.15 -26.12 -5.64
CA THR A 117 22.04 -24.94 -6.51
C THR A 117 20.73 -24.93 -7.30
N GLU A 118 20.20 -26.11 -7.65
CA GLU A 118 18.86 -26.23 -8.26
C GLU A 118 17.77 -25.69 -7.32
N GLU A 119 17.72 -26.18 -6.08
CA GLU A 119 16.72 -25.75 -5.10
C GLU A 119 16.83 -24.24 -4.82
N LEU A 120 18.07 -23.74 -4.71
CA LEU A 120 18.34 -22.31 -4.53
C LEU A 120 17.87 -21.48 -5.73
N LEU A 121 18.11 -21.96 -6.96
CA LEU A 121 17.68 -21.31 -8.19
C LEU A 121 16.15 -21.21 -8.24
N LEU A 122 15.45 -22.32 -8.01
CA LEU A 122 13.98 -22.36 -8.02
C LEU A 122 13.40 -21.42 -6.95
N SER A 123 14.00 -21.37 -5.76
CA SER A 123 13.61 -20.44 -4.70
C SER A 123 13.79 -18.97 -5.10
N LYS A 124 14.92 -18.63 -5.75
CA LYS A 124 15.21 -17.28 -6.24
C LYS A 124 14.28 -16.87 -7.39
N VAL A 125 14.01 -17.77 -8.34
CA VAL A 125 13.05 -17.56 -9.44
C VAL A 125 11.65 -17.30 -8.90
N ARG A 126 11.21 -18.05 -7.88
CA ARG A 126 9.93 -17.81 -7.22
C ARG A 126 9.86 -16.43 -6.54
N ARG A 127 10.94 -16.01 -5.88
CA ARG A 127 11.03 -14.65 -5.31
C ARG A 127 10.99 -13.59 -6.40
N LEU A 128 11.67 -13.82 -7.51
CA LEU A 128 11.68 -12.93 -8.68
C LEU A 128 10.27 -12.82 -9.29
N TYR A 129 9.54 -13.93 -9.44
CA TYR A 129 8.14 -13.94 -9.87
C TYR A 129 7.28 -13.02 -8.98
N LEU A 130 7.33 -13.20 -7.67
CA LEU A 130 6.54 -12.39 -6.73
C LEU A 130 6.91 -10.90 -6.80
N ALA A 131 8.19 -10.58 -7.00
CA ALA A 131 8.64 -9.20 -7.15
C ALA A 131 8.16 -8.57 -8.46
N ILE A 132 8.23 -9.31 -9.58
CA ILE A 132 7.72 -8.86 -10.89
C ILE A 132 6.21 -8.71 -10.84
N GLU A 133 5.47 -9.67 -10.28
CA GLU A 133 4.02 -9.60 -10.12
C GLU A 133 3.60 -8.36 -9.32
N LYS A 134 4.30 -8.09 -8.21
CA LYS A 134 4.05 -6.89 -7.40
C LYS A 134 4.30 -5.61 -8.20
N GLU A 135 5.37 -5.56 -9.00
CA GLU A 135 5.71 -4.41 -9.83
C GLU A 135 4.69 -4.21 -10.96
N TYR A 136 4.26 -5.30 -11.61
CA TYR A 136 3.22 -5.31 -12.64
C TYR A 136 1.93 -4.68 -12.12
N TRP A 137 1.39 -5.19 -11.00
CA TRP A 137 0.15 -4.67 -10.44
C TRP A 137 0.32 -3.22 -9.96
N ARG A 138 1.49 -2.86 -9.42
CA ARG A 138 1.78 -1.49 -9.00
C ARG A 138 1.75 -0.50 -10.18
N LEU A 139 2.39 -0.84 -11.30
CA LEU A 139 2.40 0.00 -12.51
C LEU A 139 1.03 0.04 -13.17
N PHE A 140 0.38 -1.12 -13.30
CA PHE A 140 -0.97 -1.22 -13.85
C PHE A 140 -1.95 -0.34 -13.05
N GLU A 141 -2.01 -0.51 -11.73
CA GLU A 141 -2.86 0.32 -10.87
C GLU A 141 -2.50 1.80 -10.95
N ALA A 142 -1.22 2.15 -11.08
CA ALA A 142 -0.81 3.55 -11.20
C ALA A 142 -1.34 4.18 -12.50
N ILE A 143 -1.09 3.55 -13.64
CA ILE A 143 -1.50 4.03 -14.98
C ILE A 143 -3.02 4.09 -15.10
N TYR A 144 -3.72 3.04 -14.66
CA TYR A 144 -5.17 2.91 -14.85
C TYR A 144 -6.01 3.51 -13.71
N LYS A 145 -5.38 4.10 -12.68
CA LYS A 145 -6.08 4.79 -11.58
C LYS A 145 -7.04 5.86 -12.11
N ASP A 146 -6.55 6.71 -13.00
CA ASP A 146 -7.32 7.83 -13.54
C ASP A 146 -8.30 7.37 -14.61
N TYR A 147 -7.99 6.26 -15.31
CA TYR A 147 -8.92 5.63 -16.26
C TYR A 147 -10.22 5.18 -15.59
N ASN A 148 -10.16 4.57 -14.40
CA ASN A 148 -11.38 4.17 -13.69
C ASN A 148 -12.15 5.36 -13.12
N TRP A 149 -11.44 6.40 -12.65
CA TRP A 149 -12.09 7.67 -12.27
C TRP A 149 -12.81 8.29 -13.47
N TYR A 150 -12.17 8.28 -14.64
CA TYR A 150 -12.76 8.76 -15.89
C TYR A 150 -13.97 7.91 -16.30
N LYS A 151 -13.83 6.58 -16.36
CA LYS A 151 -14.91 5.64 -16.68
C LYS A 151 -16.14 5.85 -15.80
N LYS A 152 -15.95 6.05 -14.50
CA LYS A 152 -17.07 6.31 -13.57
C LYS A 152 -17.68 7.70 -13.74
N THR A 153 -16.86 8.71 -14.03
CA THR A 153 -17.33 10.08 -14.13
C THR A 153 -17.85 10.45 -15.51
N VAL A 154 -17.57 9.67 -16.56
CA VAL A 154 -17.95 9.98 -17.95
C VAL A 154 -19.47 10.07 -18.11
N ASP A 155 -20.21 9.17 -17.44
CA ASP A 155 -21.67 9.11 -17.46
C ASP A 155 -22.32 10.02 -16.40
N MET A 156 -21.53 10.59 -15.48
CA MET A 156 -22.04 11.52 -14.48
C MET A 156 -22.26 12.90 -15.10
N ASN A 157 -23.36 13.55 -14.72
CA ASN A 157 -23.59 14.96 -15.03
C ASN A 157 -22.40 15.81 -14.53
N TYR A 158 -21.99 16.79 -15.34
CA TYR A 158 -20.88 17.70 -15.08
C TYR A 158 -20.88 18.29 -13.66
N VAL A 159 -22.07 18.66 -13.16
CA VAL A 159 -22.22 19.21 -11.79
C VAL A 159 -21.80 18.18 -10.74
N PHE A 160 -22.25 16.93 -10.85
CA PHE A 160 -21.86 15.87 -9.92
C PHE A 160 -20.37 15.54 -10.03
N ARG A 161 -19.80 15.53 -11.24
CA ARG A 161 -18.35 15.33 -11.45
C ARG A 161 -17.52 16.41 -10.75
N PHE A 162 -17.96 17.67 -10.83
CA PHE A 162 -17.32 18.79 -10.16
C PHE A 162 -17.45 18.69 -8.63
N LEU A 163 -18.65 18.38 -8.13
CA LEU A 163 -18.90 18.17 -6.70
C LEU A 163 -18.02 17.04 -6.16
N SER A 164 -17.93 15.88 -6.81
CA SER A 164 -17.05 14.78 -6.38
C SER A 164 -15.58 15.21 -6.28
N ARG A 165 -15.11 16.09 -7.18
CA ARG A 165 -13.76 16.67 -7.10
C ARG A 165 -13.60 17.57 -5.88
N ILE A 166 -14.61 18.37 -5.56
CA ILE A 166 -14.63 19.20 -4.35
C ILE A 166 -14.64 18.32 -3.10
N PHE A 167 -15.48 17.28 -3.05
CA PHE A 167 -15.54 16.35 -1.92
C PHE A 167 -14.19 15.66 -1.66
N LEU A 168 -13.48 15.24 -2.70
CA LEU A 168 -12.12 14.69 -2.56
C LEU A 168 -11.12 15.73 -2.06
N PHE A 169 -11.22 16.98 -2.51
CA PHE A 169 -10.36 18.07 -2.04
C PHE A 169 -10.61 18.40 -0.55
N ILE A 170 -11.87 18.43 -0.13
CA ILE A 170 -12.25 18.64 1.27
C ILE A 170 -11.74 17.48 2.14
N GLU A 171 -11.91 16.23 1.71
CA GLU A 171 -11.37 15.05 2.42
C GLU A 171 -9.85 15.19 2.65
N GLN A 172 -9.09 15.52 1.61
CA GLN A 172 -7.63 15.68 1.70
C GLN A 172 -7.23 16.84 2.62
N THR A 173 -8.00 17.95 2.59
CA THR A 173 -7.77 19.11 3.44
C THR A 173 -8.04 18.78 4.91
N LEU A 174 -9.15 18.08 5.20
CA LEU A 174 -9.48 17.59 6.54
C LEU A 174 -8.41 16.63 7.05
N TYR A 175 -7.95 15.69 6.21
CA TYR A 175 -6.88 14.76 6.56
C TYR A 175 -5.60 15.50 6.96
N ALA A 176 -5.17 16.48 6.16
CA ALA A 176 -4.00 17.30 6.47
C ALA A 176 -4.18 18.10 7.77
N ALA A 177 -5.35 18.73 7.96
CA ALA A 177 -5.66 19.50 9.17
C ALA A 177 -5.62 18.62 10.42
N THR A 178 -6.20 17.41 10.37
CA THR A 178 -6.15 16.44 11.47
C THR A 178 -4.72 16.09 11.87
N TRP A 179 -3.83 15.84 10.89
CA TRP A 179 -2.42 15.54 11.17
C TRP A 179 -1.64 16.74 11.72
N ILE A 180 -1.93 17.95 11.24
CA ILE A 180 -1.32 19.18 11.76
C ILE A 180 -1.70 19.36 13.23
N VAL A 181 -3.00 19.22 13.57
CA VAL A 181 -3.48 19.33 14.97
C VAL A 181 -2.85 18.26 15.84
N LEU A 182 -2.75 17.02 15.37
CA LEU A 182 -2.07 15.94 16.09
C LEU A 182 -0.59 16.28 16.33
N GLY A 183 0.10 16.82 15.32
CA GLY A 183 1.47 17.29 15.43
C GLY A 183 1.64 18.38 16.50
N PHE A 184 0.73 19.36 16.54
CA PHE A 184 0.73 20.38 17.58
C PHE A 184 0.53 19.80 18.98
N ILE A 185 -0.42 18.88 19.16
CA ILE A 185 -0.64 18.19 20.45
C ILE A 185 0.64 17.47 20.89
N LEU A 186 1.31 16.77 19.97
CA LEU A 186 2.56 16.07 20.27
C LEU A 186 3.69 17.02 20.64
N ILE A 187 3.87 18.12 19.92
CA ILE A 187 4.91 19.13 20.22
C ILE A 187 4.71 19.70 21.62
N ILE A 188 3.49 20.16 21.93
CA ILE A 188 3.14 20.71 23.24
C ILE A 188 3.37 19.68 24.36
N THR A 189 3.00 18.42 24.12
CA THR A 189 3.20 17.34 25.10
C THR A 189 4.68 17.05 25.33
N VAL A 190 5.47 17.00 24.26
CA VAL A 190 6.92 16.72 24.32
C VAL A 190 7.66 17.88 24.99
N GLU A 191 7.36 19.13 24.61
CA GLU A 191 7.93 20.32 25.25
C GLU A 191 7.67 20.33 26.76
N ASN A 192 6.45 19.97 27.18
CA ASN A 192 6.12 19.88 28.61
C ASN A 192 6.92 18.78 29.32
N ILE A 193 7.13 17.62 28.68
CA ILE A 193 7.95 16.52 29.23
C ILE A 193 9.41 16.94 29.37
N PHE A 194 9.96 17.66 28.39
CA PHE A 194 11.36 18.12 28.44
C PHE A 194 11.58 19.22 29.48
N ASN A 195 10.63 20.15 29.64
CA ASN A 195 10.75 21.24 30.60
C ASN A 195 10.68 20.76 32.06
N GLU A 196 9.89 19.73 32.35
CA GLU A 196 9.77 19.21 33.72
C GLU A 196 10.70 18.03 34.04
N GLY A 197 11.44 17.52 33.05
CA GLY A 197 12.48 16.51 33.26
C GLY A 197 11.99 15.12 33.69
N ASN A 198 10.70 14.95 34.00
CA ASN A 198 10.10 13.67 34.39
C ASN A 198 8.64 13.56 33.90
N LEU A 199 8.28 12.41 33.31
CA LEU A 199 6.96 12.16 32.69
C LEU A 199 5.80 12.30 33.70
N VAL A 200 6.03 11.96 34.96
CA VAL A 200 5.03 12.00 36.04
C VAL A 200 4.79 13.42 36.54
N GLU A 201 5.82 14.26 36.57
CA GLU A 201 5.70 15.69 36.92
C GLU A 201 5.06 16.44 35.76
N ALA A 202 5.51 16.19 34.52
CA ALA A 202 4.89 16.73 33.33
C ALA A 202 3.38 16.44 33.28
N LEU A 203 2.94 15.22 33.61
CA LEU A 203 1.51 14.87 33.70
C LEU A 203 0.76 15.60 34.82
N LYS A 204 1.44 16.01 35.90
CA LYS A 204 0.86 16.82 36.98
C LYS A 204 0.79 18.30 36.64
N SER A 205 1.77 18.85 35.91
CA SER A 205 1.73 20.21 35.38
C SER A 205 0.78 20.37 34.20
N ILE A 206 0.47 19.27 33.49
CA ILE A 206 -0.73 19.22 32.64
C ILE A 206 -1.95 19.60 33.47
N GLY A 207 -1.98 19.35 34.79
CA GLY A 207 -3.01 19.77 35.75
C GLY A 207 -3.15 21.27 36.03
N ALA A 208 -2.29 22.13 35.48
CA ALA A 208 -2.39 23.58 35.65
C ALA A 208 -3.55 24.14 34.80
N GLU A 209 -4.40 24.98 35.41
CA GLU A 209 -5.69 25.42 34.86
C GLU A 209 -5.60 25.98 33.43
N GLY A 210 -4.51 26.64 33.04
CA GLY A 210 -4.35 27.19 31.68
C GLY A 210 -3.89 26.20 30.60
N PHE A 211 -3.15 25.15 30.96
CA PHE A 211 -2.60 24.19 29.99
C PHE A 211 -3.61 23.07 29.68
N GLN A 212 -4.43 22.68 30.67
CA GLN A 212 -5.56 21.77 30.45
C GLN A 212 -6.52 22.30 29.41
N ASP A 213 -6.90 23.57 29.52
CA ASP A 213 -7.89 24.18 28.64
C ASP A 213 -7.43 24.17 27.18
N ILE A 214 -6.14 24.50 26.92
CA ILE A 214 -5.58 24.49 25.56
C ILE A 214 -5.57 23.06 24.98
N ILE A 215 -5.13 22.06 25.77
CA ILE A 215 -5.12 20.67 25.31
C ILE A 215 -6.54 20.14 25.08
N ILE A 216 -7.47 20.44 25.99
CA ILE A 216 -8.87 20.02 25.87
C ILE A 216 -9.50 20.62 24.61
N VAL A 217 -9.28 21.92 24.36
CA VAL A 217 -9.77 22.59 23.14
C VAL A 217 -9.15 21.97 21.88
N LEU A 218 -7.85 21.69 21.87
CA LEU A 218 -7.18 21.05 20.73
C LEU A 218 -7.68 19.61 20.51
N LEU A 219 -7.92 18.85 21.57
CA LEU A 219 -8.50 17.51 21.49
C LEU A 219 -9.94 17.55 20.98
N MET A 220 -10.77 18.46 21.48
CA MET A 220 -12.13 18.65 20.97
C MET A 220 -12.12 19.00 19.48
N PHE A 221 -11.25 19.92 19.07
CA PHE A 221 -11.09 20.30 17.67
C PHE A 221 -10.61 19.11 16.81
N PHE A 222 -9.66 18.32 17.31
CA PHE A 222 -9.20 17.10 16.67
C PHE A 222 -10.32 16.07 16.48
N PHE A 223 -11.14 15.82 17.51
CA PHE A 223 -12.29 14.91 17.41
C PHE A 223 -13.35 15.40 16.44
N ILE A 224 -13.63 16.71 16.41
CA ILE A 224 -14.54 17.30 15.42
C ILE A 224 -14.00 17.06 14.01
N LEU A 225 -12.71 17.34 13.76
CA LEU A 225 -12.07 17.07 12.47
C LEU A 225 -12.14 15.59 12.09
N LEU A 226 -11.96 14.67 13.03
CA LEU A 226 -12.10 13.23 12.78
C LEU A 226 -13.53 12.84 12.40
N ILE A 227 -14.55 13.40 13.05
CA ILE A 227 -15.95 13.15 12.71
C ILE A 227 -16.24 13.62 11.29
N PHE A 228 -15.83 14.85 10.95
CA PHE A 228 -15.99 15.36 9.58
C PHE A 228 -15.22 14.51 8.58
N LEU A 229 -13.95 14.20 8.84
CA LEU A 229 -13.14 13.35 7.98
C LEU A 229 -13.83 12.00 7.75
N TYR A 230 -14.38 11.38 8.80
CA TYR A 230 -15.11 10.12 8.69
C TYR A 230 -16.33 10.23 7.79
N ILE A 231 -17.15 11.28 7.96
CA ILE A 231 -18.33 11.54 7.10
C ILE A 231 -17.91 11.71 5.64
N PHE A 232 -16.85 12.49 5.37
CA PHE A 232 -16.36 12.74 4.02
C PHE A 232 -15.73 11.49 3.39
N VAL A 233 -14.99 10.69 4.16
CA VAL A 233 -14.45 9.39 3.72
C VAL A 233 -15.60 8.44 3.39
N PHE A 234 -16.62 8.36 4.24
CA PHE A 234 -17.80 7.52 4.01
C PHE A 234 -18.58 7.96 2.76
N ALA A 235 -18.85 9.26 2.62
CA ALA A 235 -19.49 9.79 1.41
C ALA A 235 -18.66 9.47 0.17
N ASN A 236 -17.35 9.72 0.21
CA ASN A 236 -16.48 9.37 -0.90
C ASN A 236 -16.43 7.85 -1.14
N GLU A 237 -16.53 6.99 -0.14
CA GLU A 237 -16.64 5.54 -0.35
C GLU A 237 -17.92 5.16 -1.08
N VAL A 238 -19.07 5.61 -0.61
CA VAL A 238 -20.37 5.34 -1.25
C VAL A 238 -20.39 5.84 -2.70
N PHE A 239 -19.77 7.00 -2.97
CA PHE A 239 -19.74 7.58 -4.31
C PHE A 239 -18.55 7.10 -5.16
N VAL A 240 -17.48 6.50 -4.60
CA VAL A 240 -16.19 6.22 -5.27
C VAL A 240 -15.69 4.77 -5.01
N GLU A 241 -16.57 3.86 -4.58
CA GLU A 241 -16.21 2.48 -4.22
C GLU A 241 -15.48 1.71 -5.34
N ASP A 242 -15.83 1.98 -6.60
CA ASP A 242 -15.40 1.19 -7.77
C ASP A 242 -14.17 1.74 -8.52
N THR A 243 -13.55 2.83 -8.04
CA THR A 243 -12.36 3.41 -8.72
C THR A 243 -11.03 3.03 -8.09
N ARG A 244 -11.03 2.35 -6.94
CA ARG A 244 -9.82 2.00 -6.19
C ARG A 244 -9.46 0.53 -6.45
N GLN A 245 -8.69 0.25 -7.52
CA GLN A 245 -8.10 -1.08 -7.76
C GLN A 245 -7.16 -1.53 -6.63
N LYS A 246 -6.66 -0.59 -5.83
CA LYS A 246 -5.77 -0.86 -4.71
C LYS A 246 -6.53 -1.57 -3.59
N LYS A 247 -6.25 -2.87 -3.39
CA LYS A 247 -6.62 -3.59 -2.16
C LYS A 247 -6.22 -2.74 -0.96
N ARG A 248 -7.16 -2.31 -0.14
CA ARG A 248 -6.86 -1.53 1.06
C ARG A 248 -6.18 -2.43 2.09
N ILE A 249 -5.54 -1.82 3.09
CA ILE A 249 -5.08 -2.54 4.29
C ILE A 249 -6.23 -3.37 4.89
N ARG A 250 -7.48 -2.88 4.79
CA ARG A 250 -8.67 -3.66 5.14
C ARG A 250 -8.75 -4.96 4.35
N ASP A 251 -8.60 -4.95 3.03
CA ASP A 251 -8.70 -6.16 2.21
C ASP A 251 -7.56 -7.14 2.48
N TYR A 252 -6.35 -6.64 2.75
CA TYR A 252 -5.23 -7.46 3.23
C TYR A 252 -5.46 -8.02 4.63
N ALA A 253 -6.04 -7.22 5.53
CA ALA A 253 -6.40 -7.64 6.89
C ALA A 253 -7.55 -8.66 6.88
N THR A 254 -8.52 -8.48 5.99
CA THR A 254 -9.67 -9.39 5.82
C THR A 254 -9.20 -10.70 5.22
N ALA A 255 -8.35 -10.66 4.17
CA ALA A 255 -7.73 -11.85 3.58
C ALA A 255 -6.79 -12.58 4.56
N GLY A 256 -6.02 -11.84 5.35
CA GLY A 256 -5.17 -12.39 6.41
C GLY A 256 -5.98 -13.03 7.54
N PHE A 257 -7.10 -12.39 7.92
CA PHE A 257 -8.03 -12.90 8.93
C PHE A 257 -8.77 -14.15 8.45
N THR A 258 -9.24 -14.19 7.19
CA THR A 258 -9.85 -15.40 6.62
C THR A 258 -8.86 -16.55 6.57
N LEU A 259 -7.62 -16.32 6.12
CA LEU A 259 -6.57 -17.36 6.10
C LEU A 259 -6.22 -17.86 7.51
N PHE A 260 -6.25 -16.98 8.51
CA PHE A 260 -6.06 -17.36 9.91
C PHE A 260 -7.22 -18.20 10.43
N VAL A 261 -8.46 -17.78 10.17
CA VAL A 261 -9.68 -18.51 10.55
C VAL A 261 -9.71 -19.90 9.91
N ASP A 262 -9.37 -20.01 8.63
CA ASP A 262 -9.32 -21.29 7.91
C ASP A 262 -8.29 -22.25 8.53
N LYS A 263 -7.08 -21.76 8.85
CA LYS A 263 -6.06 -22.55 9.56
C LYS A 263 -6.51 -22.99 10.95
N VAL A 264 -7.21 -22.13 11.68
CA VAL A 264 -7.75 -22.47 13.01
C VAL A 264 -8.83 -23.54 12.88
N ILE A 265 -9.72 -23.44 11.90
CA ILE A 265 -10.77 -24.44 11.63
C ILE A 265 -10.16 -25.78 11.25
N GLU A 266 -9.14 -25.78 10.39
CA GLU A 266 -8.44 -27.00 9.96
C GLU A 266 -7.78 -27.71 11.14
N LYS A 267 -7.07 -26.96 11.99
CA LYS A 267 -6.43 -27.48 13.20
C LYS A 267 -7.43 -28.03 14.23
N ILE A 268 -8.59 -27.39 14.38
CA ILE A 268 -9.69 -27.92 15.22
C ILE A 268 -10.21 -29.25 14.67
N ARG A 269 -10.27 -29.39 13.34
CA ARG A 269 -10.73 -30.60 12.66
C ARG A 269 -9.75 -31.77 12.85
N GLU A 270 -8.45 -31.50 12.72
CA GLU A 270 -7.39 -32.47 13.00
C GLU A 270 -7.43 -32.93 14.46
N TRP A 271 -7.55 -32.00 15.40
CA TRP A 271 -7.64 -32.33 16.83
C TRP A 271 -8.87 -33.16 17.18
N LYS A 272 -10.03 -32.90 16.54
CA LYS A 272 -11.22 -33.74 16.69
C LYS A 272 -11.01 -35.15 16.14
N LYS A 273 -10.32 -35.31 15.01
CA LYS A 273 -9.99 -36.62 14.44
C LYS A 273 -9.02 -37.40 15.34
N GLU A 274 -7.97 -36.75 15.86
CA GLU A 274 -7.05 -37.39 16.80
C GLU A 274 -7.74 -37.84 18.09
N ARG A 275 -8.67 -37.04 18.62
CA ARG A 275 -9.45 -37.43 19.82
C ARG A 275 -10.39 -38.61 19.53
N ALA A 276 -10.98 -38.68 18.35
CA ALA A 276 -11.80 -39.81 17.94
C ALA A 276 -10.95 -41.09 17.83
N ASN A 277 -9.81 -41.02 17.15
CA ASN A 277 -8.90 -42.15 17.00
C ASN A 277 -8.38 -42.65 18.36
N ARG A 278 -8.00 -41.74 19.28
CA ARG A 278 -7.56 -42.12 20.64
C ARG A 278 -8.67 -42.75 21.49
N LYS A 279 -9.95 -42.45 21.23
CA LYS A 279 -11.08 -43.12 21.89
C LYS A 279 -11.31 -44.50 21.32
N GLU A 280 -11.31 -44.64 19.99
CA GLU A 280 -11.43 -45.95 19.33
C GLU A 280 -10.29 -46.89 19.73
N GLU A 281 -9.07 -46.38 19.86
CA GLU A 281 -7.91 -47.17 20.26
C GLU A 281 -8.07 -47.70 21.69
N ARG A 282 -8.53 -46.86 22.64
CA ARG A 282 -8.84 -47.27 24.03
C ARG A 282 -9.99 -48.27 24.11
N GLU A 283 -11.03 -48.09 23.29
CA GLU A 283 -12.13 -49.05 23.21
C GLU A 283 -11.68 -50.40 22.67
N ARG A 284 -10.76 -50.42 21.68
CA ARG A 284 -10.15 -51.66 21.19
C ARG A 284 -9.29 -52.36 22.24
N THR A 285 -8.47 -51.62 23.00
CA THR A 285 -7.66 -52.21 24.09
C THR A 285 -8.53 -52.77 25.21
N SER A 286 -9.59 -52.07 25.60
CA SER A 286 -10.53 -52.56 26.62
C SER A 286 -11.34 -53.79 26.19
N ARG A 287 -11.58 -53.98 24.88
CA ARG A 287 -12.25 -55.19 24.36
C ARG A 287 -11.33 -56.39 24.22
N SER A 288 -10.02 -56.19 24.03
CA SER A 288 -9.07 -57.30 24.03
C SER A 288 -8.77 -57.79 25.44
N GLU A 289 -8.74 -56.91 26.45
CA GLU A 289 -8.48 -57.28 27.85
C GLU A 289 -9.69 -57.92 28.56
N GLY A 290 -10.91 -57.77 28.02
CA GLY A 290 -12.13 -58.38 28.58
C GLY A 290 -12.50 -59.75 28.01
N ASN A 291 -11.69 -60.31 27.11
CA ASN A 291 -11.93 -61.58 26.43
C ASN A 291 -10.87 -62.66 26.75
N ASP A 292 -9.95 -62.38 27.68
CA ASP A 292 -9.06 -63.35 28.35
C ASP A 292 -9.58 -63.64 29.78
#